data_AF-A0A8J5TKK7-F1
#
_entry.id   AF-A0A8J5TKK7-F1
#
_cell.length_a   1.000
_cell.length_b   1.000
_cell.length_c   1.000
_cell.angle_alpha   90.00
_cell.angle_beta   90.00
_cell.angle_gamma   90.00
#
_symmetry.space_group_name_H-M   'P 1'
#
loop_
_entity.id
_entity.type
_entity.pdbx_description
1 polymer ?
#
loop_
_entity_poly.entity_id
_entity_poly.type
_entity_poly.pdbx_seq_one_letter_code
_entity_poly.pdbx_strand_id
1 'polypeptide(L)'
;DWQLHIRYVQVRDAGAYECQVSSHPPTSLFVHLEVVEAEAEILGAPEKHVKLGSTLRLSVVVESDDHTSVLMVTSANRHHSGNYTCAPSNTKPASILVHILNGDSGSFWLLDTAMESSSVLHLVFLVFL
;
A
#
# COMPACT_ATOMS: atom_id res chain seq x y z
N ASP A 1 -7.50 -31.32 -26.73
CA ASP A 1 -7.54 -30.76 -25.38
C ASP A 1 -7.95 -29.30 -25.53
N TRP A 2 -9.13 -28.93 -25.04
CA TRP A 2 -9.68 -27.58 -25.24
C TRP A 2 -9.76 -26.91 -23.86
N GLN A 3 -9.10 -25.78 -23.71
CA GLN A 3 -8.99 -25.07 -22.43
C GLN A 3 -9.49 -23.63 -22.58
N LEU A 4 -10.51 -23.27 -21.80
CA LEU A 4 -11.01 -21.89 -21.73
C LEU A 4 -10.03 -21.04 -20.91
N HIS A 5 -9.47 -20.01 -21.54
CA HIS A 5 -8.55 -19.07 -20.90
C HIS A 5 -9.19 -17.67 -20.83
N ILE A 6 -9.48 -17.20 -19.62
CA ILE A 6 -9.99 -15.85 -19.37
C ILE A 6 -8.85 -15.04 -18.76
N ARG A 7 -8.45 -13.94 -19.41
CA ARG A 7 -7.37 -13.05 -18.95
C ARG A 7 -7.96 -11.80 -18.30
N TYR A 8 -7.28 -11.30 -17.27
CA TYR A 8 -7.72 -10.11 -16.53
C TYR A 8 -9.15 -10.24 -15.99
N VAL A 9 -9.46 -11.40 -15.38
CA VAL A 9 -10.79 -11.77 -14.87
C VAL A 9 -11.39 -10.66 -14.02
N GLN A 10 -12.59 -10.20 -14.34
CA GLN A 10 -13.32 -9.18 -13.59
C GLN A 10 -14.50 -9.81 -12.85
N VAL A 11 -15.02 -9.13 -11.82
CA VAL A 11 -16.18 -9.62 -11.04
C VAL A 11 -17.38 -9.97 -11.93
N ARG A 12 -17.57 -9.23 -13.04
CA ARG A 12 -18.62 -9.46 -14.04
C ARG A 12 -18.45 -10.74 -14.86
N ASP A 13 -17.25 -11.32 -14.88
CA ASP A 13 -16.97 -12.56 -15.59
C ASP A 13 -17.42 -13.77 -14.75
N ALA A 14 -17.82 -13.56 -13.49
CA ALA A 14 -18.39 -14.60 -12.65
C ALA A 14 -19.70 -15.14 -13.26
N GLY A 15 -19.87 -16.46 -13.23
CA GLY A 15 -21.04 -17.09 -13.83
C GLY A 15 -20.84 -18.56 -14.19
N ALA A 16 -21.89 -19.17 -14.73
CA ALA A 16 -21.85 -20.53 -15.24
C ALA A 16 -21.34 -20.53 -16.69
N TYR A 17 -20.29 -21.31 -16.93
CA TYR A 17 -19.70 -21.56 -18.24
C TYR A 17 -20.08 -22.96 -18.69
N GLU A 18 -20.52 -23.09 -19.94
CA GLU A 18 -20.93 -24.36 -20.53
C GLU A 18 -19.87 -24.85 -21.52
N CYS A 19 -19.38 -26.07 -21.28
CA CYS A 19 -18.61 -26.82 -22.25
C CYS A 19 -19.53 -27.81 -22.96
N GLN A 20 -19.77 -27.58 -24.24
CA GLN A 20 -20.66 -28.43 -25.06
C GLN A 20 -19.84 -29.38 -25.94
N VAL A 21 -20.17 -30.67 -25.88
CA VAL A 21 -19.61 -31.70 -26.78
C VAL A 21 -20.62 -32.01 -27.87
N SER A 22 -20.17 -31.97 -29.13
CA SER A 22 -20.99 -32.23 -30.32
C SER A 22 -21.29 -33.73 -30.53
N SER A 23 -21.69 -34.46 -29.49
CA SER A 23 -22.17 -35.84 -29.57
C SER A 23 -23.66 -35.89 -29.92
N HIS A 24 -24.19 -37.07 -30.24
CA HIS A 24 -25.63 -37.31 -30.38
C HIS A 24 -26.09 -38.35 -29.35
N PRO A 25 -26.89 -37.97 -28.33
CA PRO A 25 -27.32 -36.60 -28.01
C PRO A 25 -26.15 -35.71 -27.53
N PRO A 26 -26.26 -34.38 -27.67
CA PRO A 26 -25.23 -33.45 -27.21
C PRO A 26 -25.16 -33.47 -25.68
N THR A 27 -23.93 -33.49 -25.17
CA THR A 27 -23.66 -33.51 -23.73
C THR A 27 -23.00 -32.19 -23.32
N SER A 28 -23.52 -31.57 -22.26
CA SER A 28 -23.04 -30.29 -21.72
C SER A 28 -22.46 -30.47 -20.32
N LEU A 29 -21.30 -29.86 -20.07
CA LEU A 29 -20.71 -29.74 -18.73
C LEU A 29 -20.76 -28.27 -18.29
N PHE A 30 -21.37 -28.00 -17.14
CA PHE A 30 -21.41 -26.66 -16.56
C PHE A 30 -20.34 -26.51 -15.48
N VAL A 31 -19.58 -25.41 -15.53
CA VAL A 31 -18.57 -25.02 -14.53
C VAL A 31 -18.91 -23.63 -14.03
N HIS A 32 -18.91 -23.42 -12.72
CA HIS A 32 -19.15 -22.10 -12.14
C HIS A 32 -17.83 -21.40 -11.84
N LEU A 33 -17.63 -20.21 -12.42
CA LEU A 33 -16.50 -19.34 -12.09
C LEU A 33 -16.95 -18.35 -11.01
N GLU A 34 -16.30 -18.41 -9.86
CA GLU A 34 -16.42 -17.38 -8.82
C GLU A 34 -15.23 -16.44 -8.90
N VAL A 35 -15.49 -15.13 -8.80
CA VAL A 35 -14.44 -14.10 -8.83
C VAL A 35 -14.48 -13.37 -7.50
N VAL A 36 -13.41 -13.50 -6.73
CA VAL A 36 -13.23 -12.82 -5.44
C VAL A 36 -12.28 -11.63 -5.61
N GLU A 37 -12.67 -10.48 -5.08
CA GLU A 37 -11.80 -9.31 -4.98
C GLU A 37 -10.99 -9.42 -3.68
N ALA A 38 -9.67 -9.57 -3.80
CA ALA A 38 -8.81 -9.58 -2.61
C ALA A 38 -8.46 -8.16 -2.16
N GLU A 39 -8.02 -8.00 -0.93
CA GLU A 39 -7.54 -6.72 -0.40
C GLU A 39 -6.01 -6.71 -0.33
N ALA A 40 -5.41 -5.59 -0.74
CA ALA A 40 -3.98 -5.36 -0.60
C ALA A 40 -3.73 -4.53 0.67
N GLU A 41 -2.66 -4.85 1.38
CA GLU A 41 -2.23 -4.09 2.56
C GLU A 41 -0.76 -3.69 2.43
N ILE A 42 -0.46 -2.40 2.64
CA ILE A 42 0.93 -1.91 2.70
C ILE A 42 1.38 -1.89 4.15
N LEU A 43 2.48 -2.59 4.45
CA LEU A 43 3.05 -2.63 5.78
C LEU A 43 3.54 -1.25 6.24
N GLY A 44 2.92 -0.75 7.32
CA GLY A 44 3.24 0.55 7.91
C GLY A 44 2.43 1.73 7.37
N ALA A 45 1.31 1.48 6.68
CA ALA A 45 0.31 2.49 6.36
C ALA A 45 -0.35 3.09 7.63
N PRO A 46 -0.93 4.31 7.57
CA PRO A 46 -1.14 5.16 6.39
C PRO A 46 0.04 6.06 6.03
N GLU A 47 1.04 6.21 6.92
CA GLU A 47 2.13 7.17 6.76
C GLU A 47 3.48 6.59 7.18
N LYS A 48 4.52 6.86 6.38
CA LYS A 48 5.89 6.38 6.62
C LYS A 48 6.91 7.51 6.49
N HIS A 49 7.73 7.66 7.53
CA HIS A 49 8.82 8.61 7.58
C HIS A 49 10.15 7.92 7.30
N VAL A 50 10.93 8.45 6.35
CA VAL A 50 12.22 7.88 5.94
C VAL A 50 13.27 8.98 5.89
N LYS A 51 14.49 8.70 6.35
CA LYS A 51 15.56 9.71 6.35
C LYS A 51 16.16 9.88 4.94
N LEU A 52 16.61 11.10 4.63
CA LEU A 52 17.38 11.38 3.43
C LEU A 52 18.61 10.47 3.34
N GLY A 53 18.85 9.90 2.15
CA GLY A 53 19.93 8.96 1.87
C GLY A 53 19.73 7.55 2.42
N SER A 54 18.62 7.26 3.11
CA SER A 54 18.30 5.91 3.59
C SER A 54 17.47 5.12 2.59
N THR A 55 17.38 3.79 2.79
CA THR A 55 16.60 2.91 1.93
C THR A 55 15.11 2.93 2.31
N LEU A 56 14.24 3.41 1.42
CA LEU A 56 12.79 3.23 1.53
C LEU A 56 12.43 1.82 1.06
N ARG A 57 11.82 1.04 1.96
CA ARG A 57 11.26 -0.29 1.64
C ARG A 57 9.76 -0.29 1.91
N LEU A 58 8.96 -0.49 0.87
CA LEU A 58 7.51 -0.69 0.97
C LEU A 58 7.21 -2.14 0.61
N SER A 59 6.55 -2.84 1.53
CA SER A 59 6.15 -4.23 1.34
C SER A 59 4.63 -4.29 1.33
N VAL A 60 4.10 -4.95 0.31
CA VAL A 60 2.66 -5.12 0.10
C VAL A 60 2.35 -6.60 0.22
N VAL A 61 1.29 -6.91 0.94
CA VAL A 61 0.77 -8.25 1.12
C VAL A 61 -0.64 -8.29 0.56
N VAL A 62 -0.96 -9.34 -0.19
CA VAL A 62 -2.32 -9.60 -0.69
C VAL A 62 -2.86 -10.84 0.01
N GLU A 63 -4.04 -10.72 0.62
CA GLU A 63 -4.61 -11.76 1.49
C GLU A 63 -4.92 -13.09 0.75
N SER A 64 -5.05 -13.06 -0.58
CA SER A 64 -5.54 -14.22 -1.34
C SER A 64 -4.50 -15.21 -1.85
N ASP A 65 -3.20 -14.88 -1.86
CA ASP A 65 -2.27 -15.63 -2.75
C ASP A 65 -0.80 -15.76 -2.27
N ASP A 66 -0.50 -15.47 -0.99
CA ASP A 66 0.89 -15.39 -0.46
C ASP A 66 1.83 -14.53 -1.35
N HIS A 67 1.23 -13.63 -2.13
CA HIS A 67 1.92 -12.81 -3.09
C HIS A 67 2.38 -11.55 -2.37
N THR A 68 3.69 -11.43 -2.21
CA THR A 68 4.33 -10.25 -1.62
C THR A 68 5.08 -9.49 -2.68
N SER A 69 4.81 -8.19 -2.77
CA SER A 69 5.53 -7.27 -3.67
C SER A 69 6.29 -6.24 -2.85
N VAL A 70 7.55 -5.99 -3.22
CA VAL A 70 8.43 -5.09 -2.48
C VAL A 70 8.99 -4.02 -3.40
N LEU A 71 8.67 -2.76 -3.10
CA LEU A 71 9.32 -1.60 -3.70
C LEU A 71 10.49 -1.16 -2.81
N MET A 72 11.67 -1.02 -3.43
CA MET A 72 12.88 -0.62 -2.73
C MET A 72 13.55 0.56 -3.43
N VAL A 73 13.77 1.64 -2.71
CA VAL A 73 14.50 2.83 -3.16
C VAL A 73 15.71 2.99 -2.27
N THR A 74 16.91 2.73 -2.81
CA THR A 74 18.16 2.61 -2.04
C THR A 74 18.74 3.93 -1.54
N SER A 75 18.36 5.05 -2.16
CA SER A 75 18.74 6.40 -1.73
C SER A 75 17.53 7.31 -1.78
N ALA A 76 16.85 7.47 -0.64
CA ALA A 76 15.69 8.33 -0.53
C ALA A 76 16.10 9.81 -0.64
N ASN A 77 15.55 10.51 -1.64
CA ASN A 77 15.66 11.96 -1.80
C ASN A 77 14.33 12.62 -1.45
N ARG A 78 14.30 13.92 -1.15
CA ARG A 78 13.07 14.69 -0.92
C ARG A 78 12.07 14.57 -2.06
N HIS A 79 12.52 14.39 -3.31
CA HIS A 79 11.63 14.17 -4.46
C HIS A 79 10.89 12.82 -4.44
N HIS A 80 11.30 11.89 -3.58
CA HIS A 80 10.60 10.63 -3.36
C HIS A 80 9.48 10.75 -2.30
N SER A 81 9.23 11.93 -1.73
CA SER A 81 8.06 12.10 -0.87
C SER A 81 6.78 12.15 -1.71
N GLY A 82 5.74 11.44 -1.28
CA GLY A 82 4.47 11.43 -1.99
C GLY A 82 3.55 10.29 -1.60
N ASN A 83 2.44 10.17 -2.31
CA ASN A 83 1.48 9.10 -2.14
C ASN A 83 1.87 7.91 -3.04
N TYR A 84 2.28 6.83 -2.41
CA TYR A 84 2.58 5.56 -3.07
C TYR A 84 1.34 4.69 -3.03
N THR A 85 0.83 4.30 -4.19
CA THR A 85 -0.32 3.41 -4.31
C THR A 85 0.08 2.10 -4.96
N CYS A 86 -0.25 0.98 -4.31
CA CYS A 86 -0.15 -0.35 -4.87
C CYS A 86 -1.53 -0.79 -5.35
N ALA A 87 -1.63 -1.16 -6.62
CA ALA A 87 -2.87 -1.64 -7.23
C ALA A 87 -2.61 -2.98 -7.94
N PRO A 88 -2.69 -4.11 -7.21
CA PRO A 88 -2.65 -5.43 -7.83
C PRO A 88 -3.86 -5.70 -8.73
N SER A 89 -3.74 -6.69 -9.61
CA SER A 89 -4.84 -7.11 -10.47
C SER A 89 -5.98 -7.67 -9.64
N ASN A 90 -7.20 -7.16 -9.85
CA ASN A 90 -8.43 -7.65 -9.20
C ASN A 90 -8.47 -7.49 -7.68
N THR A 91 -7.80 -6.47 -7.15
CA THR A 91 -7.80 -6.16 -5.73
C THR A 91 -8.02 -4.68 -5.47
N LYS A 92 -8.50 -4.35 -4.27
CA LYS A 92 -8.58 -2.95 -3.84
C LYS A 92 -7.17 -2.38 -3.68
N PRO A 93 -6.91 -1.18 -4.25
CA PRO A 93 -5.60 -0.56 -4.14
C PRO A 93 -5.35 -0.07 -2.72
N ALA A 94 -4.10 -0.21 -2.27
CA ALA A 94 -3.63 0.30 -1.00
C ALA A 94 -2.71 1.50 -1.22
N SER A 95 -2.86 2.54 -0.40
CA SER A 95 -2.08 3.77 -0.51
C SER A 95 -1.35 4.09 0.80
N ILE A 96 -0.15 4.63 0.69
CA ILE A 96 0.67 5.08 1.83
C ILE A 96 1.31 6.42 1.50
N LEU A 97 1.31 7.32 2.49
CA LEU A 97 1.98 8.61 2.40
C LEU A 97 3.42 8.49 2.89
N VAL A 98 4.38 8.81 2.05
CA VAL A 98 5.80 8.74 2.41
C VAL A 98 6.38 10.14 2.53
N HIS A 99 6.98 10.42 3.69
CA HIS A 99 7.68 11.67 3.98
C HIS A 99 9.18 11.43 4.16
N ILE A 100 9.98 12.12 3.35
CA ILE A 100 11.44 12.06 3.46
C ILE A 100 11.93 13.20 4.35
N LEU A 101 12.47 12.84 5.51
CA LEU A 101 12.98 13.76 6.51
C LEU A 101 14.46 14.10 6.25
N ASN A 102 14.85 15.35 6.47
CA ASN A 102 16.26 15.75 6.46
C ASN A 102 17.00 15.04 7.60
N GLY A 103 18.24 14.64 7.36
CA GLY A 103 19.09 13.95 8.35
C GLY A 103 19.48 14.78 9.58
N ASP A 104 18.92 15.97 9.78
CA ASP A 104 19.21 16.86 10.91
C ASP A 104 18.45 16.46 12.17
N SER A 105 18.68 15.22 12.64
CA SER A 105 18.31 14.80 13.98
C SER A 105 19.44 15.09 14.97
N GLY A 106 19.75 16.38 15.14
CA GLY A 106 20.67 16.90 16.17
C GLY A 106 20.11 18.08 16.98
N SER A 107 19.05 18.76 16.53
CA SER A 107 18.58 19.98 17.21
C SER A 107 17.08 20.26 17.12
N PHE A 108 16.28 19.41 16.47
CA PHE A 108 14.84 19.70 16.32
C PHE A 108 14.00 19.39 17.58
N TRP A 109 14.45 18.52 18.49
CA TRP A 109 13.76 18.29 19.77
C TRP A 109 14.02 19.36 20.84
N LEU A 110 14.85 20.38 20.57
CA LEU A 110 15.15 21.46 21.52
C LEU A 110 14.49 22.80 21.18
N LEU A 111 13.72 22.91 20.10
CA LEU A 111 12.98 24.14 19.77
C LEU A 111 11.46 23.98 19.73
N ASP A 112 10.91 22.77 19.91
CA ASP A 112 9.46 22.56 19.94
C ASP A 112 8.87 22.51 21.37
N THR A 113 9.70 22.57 22.42
CA THR A 113 9.23 22.68 23.82
C THR A 113 9.09 24.10 24.33
N ALA A 114 9.11 25.11 23.46
CA ALA A 114 8.96 26.49 23.88
C ALA A 114 8.23 27.37 22.86
N MET A 115 6.97 27.07 22.53
CA MET A 115 6.04 28.16 22.20
C MET A 115 4.55 27.77 22.27
N GLU A 116 4.02 27.51 23.46
CA GLU A 116 2.60 27.79 23.74
C GLU A 116 2.33 27.89 25.25
N SER A 117 2.61 29.06 25.84
CA SER A 117 1.85 29.62 26.97
C SER A 117 2.54 30.88 27.51
N SER A 118 1.78 31.99 27.54
CA SER A 118 2.18 33.29 28.10
C SER A 118 2.66 33.20 29.55
N SER A 119 2.28 32.14 30.28
CA SER A 119 2.67 31.91 31.68
C SER A 119 4.15 31.50 31.85
N VAL A 120 4.79 30.93 30.82
CA VAL A 120 6.16 30.38 30.92
C VAL A 120 7.22 31.48 30.79
N LEU A 121 6.94 32.53 29.99
CA LEU A 121 7.84 33.68 29.79
C LEU A 121 8.16 34.44 31.08
N HIS A 122 7.16 34.60 31.97
CA HIS A 122 7.37 35.24 33.27
C HIS A 122 8.22 34.39 34.22
N LEU A 123 8.06 33.06 34.18
CA LEU A 123 8.83 32.16 35.03
C LEU A 123 10.32 32.14 34.62
N VAL A 124 10.60 32.14 33.32
CA VAL A 124 11.98 32.20 32.80
C VAL A 124 12.65 33.50 33.23
N PHE A 125 11.99 34.66 33.12
CA PHE A 125 12.58 35.95 33.50
C PHE A 125 12.96 36.03 35.00
N LEU A 126 12.20 35.35 35.87
CA LEU A 126 12.45 35.31 37.32
C LEU A 126 13.59 34.39 37.74
N VAL A 127 13.97 33.41 36.91
CA VAL A 127 15.07 32.47 37.23
C VAL A 127 16.45 33.07 36.88
N PHE A 128 16.48 34.08 36.00
CA PHE A 128 17.72 34.72 35.52
C PHE A 128 18.00 36.10 36.12
N LEU A 129 17.22 36.55 37.12
CA LEU A 129 17.41 37.76 37.90
C LEU A 129 17.68 37.41 39.37
#